data_AF-Q13J47-F1
#
_entry.id   AF-Q13J47-F1
#
_cell.length_a   1.000
_cell.length_b   1.000
_cell.length_c   1.000
_cell.angle_alpha   90.00
_cell.angle_beta   90.00
_cell.angle_gamma   90.00
#
_symmetry.space_group_name_H-M   'P 1'
#
loop_
_entity.id
_entity.type
_entity.pdbx_description
1 polymer ?
#
loop_
_entity_poly.entity_id
_entity_poly.type
_entity_poly.pdbx_seq_one_letter_code
_entity_poly.pdbx_strand_id
1 'polypeptide(L)'
;MATTQTTAPDILKDARQLYAAHRSTATKPTKVENLDKVWGVLNAIRDDGGRDYSLAEVGRRLEAVGGPKTQSLRNAQGAHYREIITAYADAVSGSTRYVPKTKANVDQALELITDPSIRATLRVALDNAKRLKVVNDNLHAAFKSLQVGAVLHRLTVESEPSVSAADQGATAASLSQRYVIALRKGIDETRLAQQGLQVAQDGSIQSEQGDMLFPPAFVDAIRSILSNIQA
;
A
#
# COMPACT_ATOMS: atom_id res chain seq x y z
N MET A 1 -46.43 11.32 -33.20
CA MET A 1 -45.70 11.00 -31.96
C MET A 1 -44.29 11.53 -32.10
N ALA A 2 -43.98 12.67 -31.47
CA ALA A 2 -42.66 13.27 -31.51
C ALA A 2 -41.98 13.01 -30.17
N THR A 3 -40.99 12.13 -30.18
CA THR A 3 -40.18 11.80 -29.01
C THR A 3 -39.25 12.98 -28.73
N THR A 4 -39.60 13.86 -27.80
CA THR A 4 -38.69 14.86 -27.27
C THR A 4 -37.63 14.14 -26.43
N GLN A 5 -36.46 13.89 -27.03
CA GLN A 5 -35.27 13.54 -26.26
C GLN A 5 -34.89 14.75 -25.41
N THR A 6 -35.05 14.61 -24.09
CA THR A 6 -34.47 15.49 -23.09
C THR A 6 -32.96 15.36 -23.15
N THR A 7 -32.31 16.17 -23.98
CA THR A 7 -30.85 16.29 -24.01
C THR A 7 -30.41 16.90 -22.69
N ALA A 8 -29.79 16.09 -21.83
CA ALA A 8 -29.10 16.59 -20.64
C ALA A 8 -28.17 17.74 -21.06
N PRO A 9 -28.11 18.85 -20.30
CA PRO A 9 -27.23 19.96 -20.64
C PRO A 9 -25.79 19.46 -20.74
N ASP A 10 -25.20 19.54 -21.93
CA ASP A 10 -23.77 19.26 -22.12
C ASP A 10 -22.98 20.33 -21.37
N ILE A 11 -22.62 20.02 -20.13
CA ILE A 11 -21.92 20.92 -19.23
C ILE A 11 -20.62 21.46 -19.86
N LEU A 12 -20.01 20.71 -20.78
CA LEU A 12 -18.75 21.09 -21.44
C LEU A 12 -18.93 21.79 -22.79
N LYS A 13 -20.16 22.16 -23.17
CA LYS A 13 -20.45 22.68 -24.51
C LYS A 13 -19.54 23.84 -24.91
N ASP A 14 -19.37 24.83 -24.03
CA ASP A 14 -18.60 26.03 -24.31
C ASP A 14 -17.09 25.73 -24.45
N ALA A 15 -16.55 24.92 -23.54
CA ALA A 15 -15.16 24.47 -23.61
C ALA A 15 -14.87 23.65 -24.88
N ARG A 16 -15.82 22.79 -25.27
CA ARG A 16 -15.73 21.96 -26.48
C ARG A 16 -15.79 22.82 -27.75
N GLN A 17 -16.62 23.86 -27.78
CA GLN A 17 -16.67 24.81 -28.88
C GLN A 17 -15.36 25.58 -29.04
N LEU A 18 -14.78 26.08 -27.95
CA LEU A 18 -13.47 26.75 -27.97
C LEU A 18 -12.37 25.82 -28.45
N TYR A 19 -12.34 24.57 -27.96
CA TYR A 19 -11.41 23.56 -28.43
C TYR A 19 -11.54 23.31 -29.94
N ALA A 20 -12.77 23.09 -30.44
CA ALA A 20 -13.02 22.87 -31.85
C ALA A 20 -12.61 24.06 -32.73
N ALA A 21 -12.94 25.28 -32.31
CA ALA A 21 -12.60 26.52 -33.02
C ALA A 21 -11.07 26.75 -33.10
N HIS A 22 -10.36 26.55 -31.98
CA HIS A 22 -8.90 26.68 -31.96
C HIS A 22 -8.22 25.59 -32.77
N ARG A 23 -8.80 24.38 -32.80
CA ARG A 23 -8.31 23.26 -33.59
C ARG A 23 -8.48 23.47 -35.09
N SER A 24 -9.63 24.00 -35.54
CA SER A 24 -9.87 24.29 -36.97
C SER A 24 -9.04 25.47 -37.49
N THR A 25 -8.73 26.42 -36.62
CA THR A 25 -7.91 27.61 -36.97
C THR A 25 -6.40 27.31 -36.93
N ALA A 26 -6.00 26.17 -36.35
CA ALA A 26 -4.59 25.81 -36.22
C ALA A 26 -3.99 25.36 -37.57
N THR A 27 -3.07 26.16 -38.11
CA THR A 27 -2.36 25.83 -39.36
C THR A 27 -1.23 24.83 -39.18
N LYS A 28 -0.68 24.71 -37.96
CA LYS A 28 0.48 23.83 -37.67
C LYS A 28 0.00 22.51 -37.04
N PRO A 29 0.42 21.34 -37.53
CA PRO A 29 0.06 20.04 -36.95
C PRO A 29 0.43 19.92 -35.47
N THR A 30 1.58 20.47 -35.08
CA THR A 30 2.04 20.49 -33.69
C THR A 30 1.13 21.30 -32.76
N LYS A 31 0.44 22.32 -33.27
CA LYS A 31 -0.54 23.10 -32.49
C LYS A 31 -1.81 22.27 -32.25
N VAL A 32 -2.26 21.52 -33.25
CA VAL A 32 -3.40 20.59 -33.13
C VAL A 32 -3.09 19.50 -32.12
N GLU A 33 -1.92 18.86 -32.23
CA GLU A 33 -1.49 17.82 -31.29
C GLU A 33 -1.43 18.34 -29.84
N ASN A 34 -0.92 19.56 -29.64
CA ASN A 34 -0.87 20.17 -28.32
C ASN A 34 -2.27 20.51 -27.77
N LEU A 35 -3.20 20.94 -28.61
CA LEU A 35 -4.61 21.14 -28.22
C LEU A 35 -5.26 19.81 -27.81
N ASP A 36 -5.00 18.74 -28.57
CA ASP A 36 -5.52 17.39 -28.28
C ASP A 36 -4.96 16.88 -26.94
N LYS A 37 -3.66 17.11 -26.65
CA LYS A 37 -3.04 16.81 -25.36
C LYS A 37 -3.64 17.62 -24.20
N VAL A 38 -3.91 18.91 -24.40
CA VAL A 38 -4.57 19.76 -23.39
C VAL A 38 -5.95 19.20 -23.07
N TRP A 39 -6.75 18.89 -24.09
CA TRP A 39 -8.07 18.30 -23.89
C TRP A 39 -8.00 16.95 -23.17
N GLY A 40 -7.05 16.09 -23.54
CA GLY A 40 -6.81 14.80 -22.87
C GLY A 40 -6.46 14.97 -21.39
N VAL A 41 -5.56 15.89 -21.05
CA VAL A 41 -5.17 16.17 -19.65
C VAL A 41 -6.35 16.69 -18.83
N LEU A 42 -7.20 17.56 -19.39
CA LEU A 42 -8.38 18.08 -18.70
C LEU A 42 -9.39 16.97 -18.38
N ASN A 43 -9.60 16.04 -19.32
CA ASN A 43 -10.45 14.86 -19.06
C ASN A 43 -9.82 13.97 -17.98
N ALA A 44 -8.52 13.68 -18.07
CA ALA A 44 -7.84 12.86 -17.06
C ALA A 44 -7.92 13.45 -15.65
N ILE A 45 -7.77 14.78 -15.50
CA ILE A 45 -7.96 15.45 -14.19
C ILE A 45 -9.38 15.22 -13.67
N ARG A 46 -10.40 15.36 -14.52
CA ARG A 46 -11.79 15.13 -14.13
C ARG A 46 -12.05 13.68 -13.75
N ASP A 47 -11.55 12.75 -14.55
CA ASP A 47 -11.78 11.32 -14.38
C ASP A 47 -11.07 10.80 -13.11
N ASP A 48 -9.94 11.40 -12.73
CA ASP A 48 -9.28 11.22 -11.42
C ASP A 48 -10.07 11.83 -10.23
N GLY A 49 -11.21 12.49 -10.48
CA GLY A 49 -11.97 13.25 -9.48
C GLY A 49 -11.32 14.58 -9.06
N GLY A 50 -10.30 15.02 -9.81
CA GLY A 50 -9.60 16.27 -9.59
C GLY A 50 -10.42 17.50 -9.96
N ARG A 51 -10.23 18.58 -9.20
CA ARG A 51 -10.85 19.90 -9.47
C ARG A 51 -9.82 21.02 -9.62
N ASP A 52 -8.53 20.70 -9.58
CA ASP A 52 -7.43 21.65 -9.79
C ASP A 52 -7.08 21.68 -11.28
N TYR A 53 -7.49 22.76 -11.94
CA TYR A 53 -7.21 23.07 -13.34
C TYR A 53 -6.25 24.27 -13.44
N SER A 54 -5.46 24.52 -12.39
CA SER A 54 -4.45 25.57 -12.43
C SER A 54 -3.40 25.30 -13.50
N LEU A 55 -2.84 26.38 -14.06
CA LEU A 55 -1.80 26.26 -15.10
C LEU A 55 -0.58 25.47 -14.62
N ALA A 56 -0.31 25.46 -13.31
CA ALA A 56 0.76 24.68 -12.72
C ALA A 56 0.47 23.17 -12.79
N GLU A 57 -0.72 22.73 -12.37
CA GLU A 57 -1.07 21.30 -12.40
C GLU A 57 -1.29 20.79 -13.84
N VAL A 58 -2.01 21.57 -14.66
CA VAL A 58 -2.21 21.23 -16.08
C VAL A 58 -0.87 21.20 -16.82
N GLY A 59 0.00 22.18 -16.58
CA GLY A 59 1.34 22.23 -17.18
C GLY A 59 2.21 21.04 -16.76
N ARG A 60 2.21 20.68 -15.47
CA ARG A 60 2.93 19.51 -14.95
C ARG A 60 2.48 18.21 -15.63
N ARG A 61 1.17 18.02 -15.79
CA ARG A 61 0.60 16.83 -16.46
C ARG A 61 0.88 16.84 -17.96
N LEU A 62 0.85 18.00 -18.61
CA LEU A 62 1.20 18.15 -20.02
C LEU A 62 2.66 17.81 -20.29
N GLU A 63 3.58 18.29 -19.45
CA GLU A 63 5.00 17.98 -19.57
C GLU A 63 5.26 16.46 -19.47
N ALA A 64 4.54 15.76 -18.59
CA ALA A 64 4.64 14.32 -18.44
C ALA A 64 4.21 13.54 -19.70
N VAL A 65 3.31 14.09 -20.52
CA VAL A 65 2.85 13.50 -21.79
C VAL A 65 3.54 14.09 -23.03
N GLY A 66 4.66 14.80 -22.85
CA GLY A 66 5.41 15.42 -23.94
C GLY A 66 4.62 16.55 -24.63
N GLY A 67 3.78 17.26 -23.87
CA GLY A 67 3.05 18.45 -24.30
C GLY A 67 3.78 19.76 -24.03
N PRO A 68 3.10 20.91 -24.16
CA PRO A 68 3.67 22.23 -23.89
C PRO A 68 4.13 22.36 -22.44
N LYS A 69 5.27 23.02 -22.25
CA LYS A 69 5.76 23.35 -20.91
C LYS A 69 4.80 24.32 -20.21
N THR A 70 4.77 24.25 -18.88
CA THR A 70 4.00 25.14 -18.00
C THR A 70 4.23 26.62 -18.33
N GLN A 71 5.47 27.00 -18.64
CA GLN A 71 5.80 28.38 -19.02
C GLN A 71 5.15 28.79 -20.35
N SER A 72 5.03 27.87 -21.31
CA SER A 72 4.39 28.13 -22.61
C SER A 72 2.90 28.42 -22.47
N LEU A 73 2.24 27.88 -21.44
CA LEU A 73 0.82 28.19 -21.14
C LEU A 73 0.64 29.62 -20.59
N ARG A 74 1.64 30.13 -19.87
CA ARG A 74 1.62 31.49 -19.27
C ARG A 74 1.93 32.58 -20.29
N ASN A 75 2.71 32.24 -21.33
CA ASN A 75 3.09 33.17 -22.38
C ASN A 75 1.89 33.66 -23.22
N ALA A 76 2.07 34.78 -23.93
CA ALA A 76 1.03 35.34 -24.81
C ALA A 76 0.51 34.33 -25.84
N GLN A 77 1.39 33.48 -26.39
CA GLN A 77 1.05 32.42 -27.35
C GLN A 77 0.19 31.29 -26.75
N GLY A 78 0.12 31.20 -25.41
CA GLY A 78 -0.70 30.24 -24.70
C GLY A 78 -2.14 30.71 -24.41
N ALA A 79 -2.57 31.86 -24.94
CA ALA A 79 -3.91 32.41 -24.71
C ALA A 79 -5.03 31.40 -25.01
N HIS A 80 -4.95 30.72 -26.17
CA HIS A 80 -5.94 29.69 -26.56
C HIS A 80 -6.02 28.53 -25.58
N TYR A 81 -4.89 28.09 -25.02
CA TYR A 81 -4.89 27.03 -24.01
C TYR A 81 -5.55 27.52 -22.73
N ARG A 82 -5.25 28.74 -22.29
CA ARG A 82 -5.85 29.36 -21.09
C ARG A 82 -7.36 29.50 -21.23
N GLU A 83 -7.85 29.93 -22.39
CA GLU A 83 -9.29 30.03 -22.67
C GLU A 83 -10.00 28.68 -22.52
N ILE A 84 -9.45 27.61 -23.13
CA ILE A 84 -10.01 26.26 -23.03
C ILE A 84 -9.99 25.76 -21.58
N ILE A 85 -8.85 25.92 -20.88
CA ILE A 85 -8.69 25.48 -19.49
C ILE A 85 -9.70 26.20 -18.58
N THR A 86 -9.86 27.52 -18.73
CA THR A 86 -10.81 28.29 -17.94
C THR A 86 -12.25 27.87 -18.21
N ALA A 87 -12.67 27.82 -19.48
CA ALA A 87 -14.02 27.41 -19.83
C ALA A 87 -14.34 25.99 -19.35
N TYR A 88 -13.36 25.08 -19.42
CA TYR A 88 -13.51 23.71 -18.93
C TYR A 88 -13.64 23.67 -17.40
N ALA A 89 -12.80 24.41 -16.67
CA ALA A 89 -12.85 24.48 -15.23
C ALA A 89 -14.19 25.04 -14.75
N ASP A 90 -14.68 26.13 -15.36
CA ASP A 90 -15.95 26.75 -15.02
C ASP A 90 -17.12 25.78 -15.24
N ALA A 91 -17.11 25.06 -16.37
CA ALA A 91 -18.11 24.05 -16.72
C ALA A 91 -18.22 22.90 -15.69
N VAL A 92 -17.11 22.48 -15.08
CA VAL A 92 -17.10 21.37 -14.11
C VAL A 92 -17.07 21.84 -12.65
N SER A 93 -17.29 23.13 -12.40
CA SER A 93 -17.12 23.74 -11.07
C SER A 93 -15.73 23.46 -10.45
N GLY A 94 -14.71 23.41 -11.31
CA GLY A 94 -13.30 23.32 -10.96
C GLY A 94 -12.69 24.69 -10.70
N SER A 95 -11.42 24.72 -10.29
CA SER A 95 -10.69 25.95 -10.01
C SER A 95 -9.45 26.07 -10.89
N THR A 96 -9.28 27.25 -11.51
CA THR A 96 -8.06 27.63 -12.25
C THR A 96 -6.97 28.20 -11.33
N ARG A 97 -7.29 28.43 -10.06
CA ARG A 97 -6.31 28.68 -9.00
C ARG A 97 -5.90 27.35 -8.38
N TYR A 98 -4.64 27.25 -7.96
CA TYR A 98 -4.15 26.10 -7.18
C TYR A 98 -5.13 25.81 -6.05
N VAL A 99 -5.68 24.61 -6.06
CA VAL A 99 -6.50 24.12 -4.97
C VAL A 99 -5.55 23.31 -4.12
N PRO A 100 -5.13 23.81 -2.93
CA PRO A 100 -4.43 22.93 -2.00
C PRO A 100 -5.29 21.69 -1.86
N LYS A 101 -4.68 20.51 -1.98
CA LYS A 101 -5.34 19.26 -1.63
C LYS A 101 -5.63 19.32 -0.13
N THR A 102 -6.63 20.09 0.26
CA THR A 102 -7.31 19.91 1.53
C THR A 102 -7.74 18.47 1.43
N LYS A 103 -7.19 17.62 2.30
CA LYS A 103 -7.81 16.34 2.56
C LYS A 103 -9.26 16.72 2.86
N ALA A 104 -10.18 16.47 1.93
CA ALA A 104 -11.58 16.67 2.21
C ALA A 104 -11.78 15.92 3.52
N ASN A 105 -12.15 16.64 4.58
CA ASN A 105 -12.33 15.99 5.87
C ASN A 105 -13.29 14.85 5.57
N VAL A 106 -12.89 13.62 5.88
CA VAL A 106 -13.71 12.45 5.51
C VAL A 106 -15.12 12.63 6.05
N ASP A 107 -15.26 13.34 7.17
CA ASP A 107 -16.51 13.79 7.77
C ASP A 107 -17.34 14.71 6.85
N GLN A 108 -16.74 15.68 6.15
CA GLN A 108 -17.43 16.52 5.16
C GLN A 108 -17.87 15.71 3.93
N ALA A 109 -17.06 14.74 3.50
CA ALA A 109 -17.45 13.85 2.39
C ALA A 109 -18.63 12.94 2.80
N LEU A 110 -18.65 12.49 4.06
CA LEU A 110 -19.76 11.72 4.62
C LEU A 110 -21.04 12.56 4.74
N GLU A 111 -20.95 13.86 4.98
CA GLU A 111 -22.10 14.76 5.03
C GLU A 111 -22.81 14.93 3.67
N LEU A 112 -22.09 14.80 2.56
CA LEU A 112 -22.66 14.85 1.20
C LEU A 112 -23.53 13.62 0.87
N ILE A 113 -23.44 12.55 1.68
CA ILE A 113 -24.24 11.34 1.49
C ILE A 113 -25.63 11.57 2.06
N THR A 114 -26.62 11.60 1.17
CA THR A 114 -28.03 11.86 1.50
C THR A 114 -28.64 10.73 2.33
N ASP A 115 -28.32 9.48 2.01
CA ASP A 115 -28.85 8.31 2.70
C ASP A 115 -28.17 8.12 4.08
N PRO A 116 -28.93 8.18 5.20
CA PRO A 116 -28.39 8.00 6.55
C PRO A 116 -27.76 6.63 6.78
N SER A 117 -28.30 5.58 6.17
CA SER A 117 -27.88 4.19 6.35
C SER A 117 -26.54 3.93 5.67
N ILE A 118 -26.38 4.44 4.44
CA ILE A 118 -25.13 4.36 3.70
C ILE A 118 -24.05 5.17 4.43
N ARG A 119 -24.40 6.37 4.90
CA ARG A 119 -23.50 7.22 5.69
C ARG A 119 -23.04 6.54 6.98
N ALA A 120 -23.94 5.87 7.70
CA ALA A 120 -23.59 5.13 8.92
C ALA A 120 -22.64 3.95 8.62
N THR A 121 -22.92 3.19 7.57
CA THR A 121 -22.09 2.05 7.15
C THR A 121 -20.66 2.50 6.79
N LEU A 122 -20.54 3.60 6.06
CA LEU A 122 -19.24 4.16 5.68
C LEU A 122 -18.47 4.74 6.88
N ARG A 123 -19.17 5.32 7.87
CA ARG A 123 -18.55 5.74 9.14
C ARG A 123 -17.94 4.57 9.88
N VAL A 124 -18.68 3.47 10.03
CA VAL A 124 -18.19 2.25 10.67
C VAL A 124 -16.98 1.68 9.92
N ALA A 125 -17.05 1.61 8.58
CA ALA A 125 -15.94 1.14 7.76
C ALA A 125 -14.68 2.00 7.94
N LEU A 126 -14.85 3.32 7.99
CA LEU A 126 -13.76 4.26 8.20
C LEU A 126 -13.10 4.11 9.58
N ASP A 127 -13.91 3.95 10.63
CA ASP A 127 -13.40 3.77 11.99
C ASP A 127 -12.65 2.45 12.15
N ASN A 128 -13.15 1.38 11.50
CA ASN A 128 -12.44 0.11 11.42
C ASN A 128 -11.09 0.25 10.70
N ALA A 129 -11.06 0.97 9.57
CA ALA A 129 -9.82 1.23 8.85
C ALA A 129 -8.80 2.02 9.69
N LYS A 130 -9.25 3.04 10.42
CA LYS A 130 -8.40 3.79 11.37
C LYS A 130 -7.84 2.89 12.45
N ARG A 131 -8.70 2.05 13.07
CA ARG A 131 -8.28 1.11 14.12
C ARG A 131 -7.26 0.10 13.60
N LEU A 132 -7.52 -0.49 12.43
CA LEU A 132 -6.62 -1.45 11.80
C LEU A 132 -5.26 -0.82 11.48
N LYS A 133 -5.24 0.42 10.99
CA LYS A 133 -4.01 1.16 10.76
C LYS A 133 -3.19 1.31 12.04
N VAL A 134 -3.81 1.73 13.14
CA VAL A 134 -3.12 1.85 14.44
C VAL A 134 -2.57 0.51 14.93
N VAL A 135 -3.37 -0.55 14.85
CA VAL A 135 -2.93 -1.90 15.24
C VAL A 135 -1.74 -2.35 14.39
N ASN A 136 -1.79 -2.11 13.08
CA ASN A 136 -0.72 -2.47 12.16
C ASN A 136 0.56 -1.65 12.43
N ASP A 137 0.43 -0.33 12.63
CA ASP A 137 1.54 0.54 12.98
C ASP A 137 2.20 0.08 14.31
N ASN A 138 1.40 -0.30 15.30
CA ASN A 138 1.88 -0.89 16.56
C ASN A 138 2.58 -2.23 16.35
N LEU A 139 2.03 -3.10 15.50
CA LEU A 139 2.63 -4.40 15.18
C LEU A 139 3.97 -4.23 14.47
N HIS A 140 4.06 -3.29 13.52
CA HIS A 140 5.31 -2.95 12.86
C HIS A 140 6.33 -2.35 13.84
N ALA A 141 5.90 -1.51 14.77
CA ALA A 141 6.78 -0.97 15.81
C ALA A 141 7.30 -2.10 16.73
N ALA A 142 6.42 -2.99 17.18
CA ALA A 142 6.79 -4.16 17.96
C ALA A 142 7.75 -5.08 17.19
N PHE A 143 7.47 -5.35 15.92
CA PHE A 143 8.32 -6.18 15.07
C PHE A 143 9.72 -5.57 14.89
N LYS A 144 9.84 -4.25 14.71
CA LYS A 144 11.14 -3.56 14.67
C LYS A 144 11.91 -3.66 15.99
N SER A 145 11.20 -3.72 17.11
CA SER A 145 11.81 -3.87 18.44
C SER A 145 12.23 -5.31 18.76
N LEU A 146 11.68 -6.30 18.04
CA LEU A 146 12.12 -7.69 18.14
C LEU A 146 13.49 -7.80 17.45
N GLN A 147 14.56 -7.77 18.24
CA GLN A 147 15.85 -8.23 17.74
C GLN A 147 15.74 -9.72 17.43
N VAL A 148 15.96 -10.10 16.17
CA VAL A 148 16.07 -11.51 15.77
C VAL A 148 17.25 -12.10 16.55
N GLY A 149 16.94 -12.94 17.55
CA GLY A 149 17.93 -13.51 18.49
C GLY A 149 17.78 -13.06 19.95
N ALA A 150 16.83 -12.17 20.29
CA ALA A 150 16.54 -11.86 21.68
C ALA A 150 15.90 -13.07 22.37
N VAL A 151 16.64 -13.67 23.30
CA VAL A 151 16.15 -14.70 24.21
C VAL A 151 14.90 -14.15 24.90
N LEU A 152 13.73 -14.72 24.58
CA LEU A 152 12.51 -14.49 25.35
C LEU A 152 12.82 -14.87 26.79
N HIS A 153 13.10 -13.87 27.64
CA HIS A 153 13.11 -14.07 29.07
C HIS A 153 11.70 -14.47 29.42
N ARG A 154 11.52 -15.77 29.65
CA ARG A 154 10.32 -16.36 30.20
C ARG A 154 9.91 -15.48 31.37
N LEU A 155 8.77 -14.82 31.24
CA LEU A 155 8.07 -14.22 32.37
C LEU A 155 7.90 -15.36 33.38
N THR A 156 8.77 -15.36 34.38
CA THR A 156 8.70 -16.26 35.53
C THR A 156 7.41 -15.91 36.23
N VAL A 157 6.37 -16.69 35.98
CA VAL A 157 5.25 -16.79 36.89
C VAL A 157 5.84 -17.27 38.20
N GLU A 158 5.75 -16.38 39.20
CA GLU A 158 6.08 -16.57 40.61
C GLU A 158 6.00 -18.03 41.05
N SER A 159 7.13 -18.61 41.42
CA SER A 159 7.21 -19.81 42.26
C SER A 159 8.55 -19.77 43.00
N GLU A 160 8.42 -19.56 44.30
CA GLU A 160 9.42 -19.39 45.38
C GLU A 160 10.55 -20.47 45.42
N PRO A 161 11.61 -20.26 46.26
CA PRO A 161 13.01 -20.44 45.90
C PRO A 161 13.60 -21.80 46.25
N SER A 162 14.66 -22.22 45.54
CA SER A 162 15.65 -23.15 46.09
C SER A 162 17.02 -23.03 45.42
N VAL A 163 17.98 -22.65 46.25
CA VAL A 163 19.39 -23.07 46.34
C VAL A 163 20.41 -22.74 45.25
N SER A 164 21.39 -21.96 45.69
CA SER A 164 22.71 -21.70 45.11
C SER A 164 23.53 -22.96 44.81
N ALA A 165 24.32 -22.93 43.74
CA ALA A 165 25.71 -23.36 43.75
C ALA A 165 26.41 -22.88 42.47
N ALA A 166 27.50 -22.13 42.65
CA ALA A 166 28.54 -22.01 41.64
C ALA A 166 29.39 -23.28 41.68
N ASP A 167 29.76 -23.84 40.53
CA ASP A 167 31.12 -24.36 40.33
C ASP A 167 31.46 -24.60 38.85
N GLN A 168 32.74 -24.43 38.54
CA GLN A 168 33.37 -24.75 37.27
C GLN A 168 33.66 -26.26 37.19
N GLY A 169 33.66 -26.84 35.99
CA GLY A 169 34.25 -28.16 35.75
C GLY A 169 33.42 -29.06 34.84
N ALA A 170 33.93 -29.27 33.62
CA ALA A 170 33.37 -30.19 32.64
C ALA A 170 33.31 -31.64 33.18
N THR A 171 32.09 -32.12 33.39
CA THR A 171 31.71 -33.53 33.28
C THR A 171 30.36 -33.57 32.58
N ALA A 172 30.16 -34.55 31.69
CA ALA A 172 29.00 -34.67 30.82
C ALA A 172 27.68 -34.49 31.59
N ALA A 173 27.10 -33.29 31.49
CA ALA A 173 25.79 -33.02 32.07
C ALA A 173 24.76 -33.85 31.30
N SER A 174 24.37 -35.00 31.86
CA SER A 174 23.28 -35.81 31.32
C SER A 174 22.07 -34.91 31.10
N LEU A 175 21.60 -34.78 29.85
CA LEU A 175 20.43 -33.93 29.57
C LEU A 175 19.25 -34.44 30.39
N SER A 176 18.57 -33.53 31.08
CA SER A 176 17.34 -33.86 31.81
C SER A 176 16.32 -34.52 30.87
N GLN A 177 15.55 -35.49 31.37
CA GLN A 177 14.53 -36.21 30.60
C GLN A 177 13.55 -35.27 29.86
N ARG A 178 13.25 -34.11 30.45
CA ARG A 178 12.41 -33.08 29.82
C ARG A 178 13.01 -32.55 28.51
N TYR A 179 14.33 -32.37 28.47
CA TYR A 179 15.05 -31.87 27.29
C TYR A 179 15.18 -32.97 26.24
N VAL A 180 15.41 -34.21 26.65
CA VAL A 180 15.41 -35.37 25.74
C VAL A 180 14.06 -35.50 25.02
N ILE A 181 12.95 -35.38 25.75
CA ILE A 181 11.60 -35.41 25.16
C ILE A 181 11.38 -34.23 24.20
N ALA A 182 11.83 -33.03 24.57
CA ALA A 182 11.70 -31.84 23.73
C ALA A 182 12.48 -31.99 22.42
N LEU A 183 13.74 -32.46 22.48
CA LEU A 183 14.57 -32.71 21.31
C LEU A 183 13.96 -33.77 20.40
N ARG A 184 13.50 -34.91 20.95
CA ARG A 184 12.80 -35.95 20.19
C ARG A 184 11.58 -35.41 19.46
N LYS A 185 10.76 -34.61 20.13
CA LYS A 185 9.58 -33.98 19.52
C LYS A 185 9.94 -32.92 18.48
N GLY A 186 11.10 -32.27 18.61
CA GLY A 186 11.57 -31.23 17.68
C GLY A 186 12.05 -31.78 16.34
N ILE A 187 12.53 -33.03 16.30
CA ILE A 187 12.98 -33.72 15.08
C ILE A 187 11.99 -34.78 14.58
N ASP A 188 10.78 -34.83 15.14
CA ASP A 188 9.74 -35.77 14.72
C ASP A 188 9.20 -35.36 13.35
N GLU A 189 9.53 -36.14 12.32
CA GLU A 189 9.15 -35.92 10.93
C GLU A 189 7.63 -35.80 10.74
N THR A 190 6.84 -36.54 11.52
CA THR A 190 5.36 -36.49 11.42
C THR A 190 4.84 -35.13 11.87
N ARG A 191 5.40 -34.60 12.96
CA ARG A 191 5.02 -33.31 13.52
C ARG A 191 5.51 -32.16 12.64
N LEU A 192 6.71 -32.29 12.09
CA LEU A 192 7.25 -31.33 11.13
C LEU A 192 6.35 -31.26 9.89
N ALA A 193 5.94 -32.41 9.35
CA ALA A 193 5.03 -32.46 8.20
C ALA A 193 3.67 -31.78 8.48
N GLN A 194 3.10 -31.95 9.68
CA GLN A 194 1.87 -31.24 10.09
C GLN A 194 2.01 -29.71 10.16
N GLN A 195 3.24 -29.19 10.19
CA GLN A 195 3.54 -27.75 10.20
C GLN A 195 4.07 -27.27 8.84
N GLY A 196 3.98 -28.10 7.79
CA GLY A 196 4.52 -27.76 6.47
C GLY A 196 6.05 -27.75 6.41
N LEU A 197 6.69 -28.52 7.30
CA LEU A 197 8.16 -28.66 7.37
C LEU A 197 8.58 -30.07 6.97
N GLN A 198 9.70 -30.17 6.26
CA GLN A 198 10.24 -31.44 5.79
C GLN A 198 11.72 -31.55 6.15
N VAL A 199 12.15 -32.76 6.49
CA VAL A 199 13.57 -33.08 6.72
C VAL A 199 14.19 -33.50 5.38
N ALA A 200 15.22 -32.79 4.95
CA ALA A 200 15.95 -33.11 3.72
C ALA A 200 17.01 -34.19 3.96
N GLN A 201 17.56 -34.74 2.87
CA GLN A 201 18.55 -35.83 2.91
C GLN A 201 19.87 -35.44 3.60
N ASP A 202 20.18 -34.15 3.63
CA ASP A 202 21.37 -33.60 4.29
C ASP A 202 21.14 -33.29 5.78
N GLY A 203 19.98 -33.66 6.33
CA GLY A 203 19.62 -33.39 7.72
C GLY A 203 19.19 -31.95 8.00
N SER A 204 18.98 -31.13 6.97
CA SER A 204 18.35 -29.80 7.08
C SER A 204 16.84 -29.90 7.24
N ILE A 205 16.21 -28.85 7.80
CA ILE A 205 14.75 -28.72 7.86
C ILE A 205 14.33 -27.57 6.97
N GLN A 206 13.46 -27.86 6.01
CA GLN A 206 13.02 -26.94 4.97
C GLN A 206 11.50 -26.77 5.00
N SER A 207 11.03 -25.61 4.58
CA SER A 207 9.61 -25.33 4.32
C SER A 207 9.14 -26.05 3.06
N GLU A 208 7.82 -26.25 2.89
CA GLU A 208 7.21 -26.70 1.63
C GLU A 208 7.66 -25.89 0.39
N GLN A 209 8.05 -24.63 0.59
CA GLN A 209 8.51 -23.72 -0.46
C GLN A 209 10.01 -23.85 -0.78
N GLY A 210 10.74 -24.74 -0.09
CA GLY A 210 12.19 -24.94 -0.26
C GLY A 210 13.08 -24.01 0.55
N ASP A 211 12.50 -23.13 1.38
CA ASP A 211 13.27 -22.26 2.27
C ASP A 211 13.88 -23.06 3.43
N MET A 212 15.19 -22.95 3.59
CA MET A 212 15.94 -23.61 4.67
C MET A 212 15.76 -22.88 5.99
N LEU A 213 15.11 -23.52 6.97
CA LEU A 213 14.93 -22.98 8.32
C LEU A 213 16.04 -23.41 9.28
N PHE A 214 16.50 -24.65 9.13
CA PHE A 214 17.61 -25.18 9.91
C PHE A 214 18.72 -25.68 8.96
N PRO A 215 19.99 -25.44 9.33
CA PRO A 215 21.12 -25.78 8.45
C PRO A 215 21.26 -27.29 8.25
N PRO A 216 22.06 -27.72 7.26
CA PRO A 216 22.43 -29.11 7.06
C PRO A 216 23.02 -29.73 8.34
N ALA A 217 22.86 -31.04 8.49
CA ALA A 217 23.26 -31.85 9.64
C ALA A 217 22.57 -31.53 10.98
N PHE A 218 21.58 -30.63 11.02
CA PHE A 218 20.87 -30.28 12.25
C PHE A 218 20.17 -31.49 12.89
N VAL A 219 19.37 -32.21 12.09
CA VAL A 219 18.65 -33.40 12.57
C VAL A 219 19.62 -34.49 12.99
N ASP A 220 20.71 -34.69 12.23
CA ASP A 220 21.71 -35.71 12.52
C ASP A 220 22.51 -35.39 13.79
N ALA A 221 22.83 -34.12 14.03
CA ALA A 221 23.45 -33.67 15.27
C ALA A 221 22.57 -33.96 16.49
N ILE A 222 21.26 -33.68 16.40
CA ILE A 222 20.33 -33.98 17.50
C ILE A 222 20.21 -35.49 17.70
N ARG A 223 20.13 -36.29 16.62
CA ARG A 223 20.10 -37.77 16.72
C ARG A 223 21.37 -38.31 17.39
N SER A 224 22.54 -37.75 17.07
CA SER A 224 23.82 -38.11 17.69
C SER A 224 23.83 -37.78 19.19
N ILE A 225 23.39 -36.58 19.57
CA ILE A 225 23.27 -36.18 20.98
C ILE A 225 22.33 -37.12 21.74
N LEU A 226 21.16 -37.44 21.16
CA LEU A 226 20.20 -38.35 21.78
C LEU A 226 20.74 -39.78 21.93
N SER A 227 21.54 -40.25 20.97
CA SER A 227 22.15 -41.59 21.00
C SER A 227 23.21 -41.71 22.08
N ASN A 228 24.04 -40.67 22.25
CA ASN A 228 25.09 -40.61 23.27
C ASN A 228 24.56 -40.53 24.71
N ILE A 229 23.27 -40.28 24.91
CA ILE A 229 22.63 -40.21 26.23
C ILE A 229 21.94 -41.52 26.60
N GLN A 230 21.68 -42.40 25.61
CA GLN A 230 21.09 -43.73 25.84
C GLN A 230 22.13 -44.83 26.05
N ALA A 231 23.42 -44.51 25.92
CA ALA A 231 24.56 -45.39 26.22
C ALA A 231 25.10 -45.11 27.63
#